data_AF-A0A1B6GIV2-F1
#
_entry.id   AF-A0A1B6GIV2-F1
#
_cell.length_a   1.000
_cell.length_b   1.000
_cell.length_c   1.000
_cell.angle_alpha   90.00
_cell.angle_beta   90.00
_cell.angle_gamma   90.00
#
_symmetry.space_group_name_H-M   'P 1'
#
loop_
_entity.id
_entity.type
_entity.pdbx_description
1 polymer ?
#
loop_
_entity_poly.entity_id
_entity_poly.type
_entity_poly.pdbx_seq_one_letter_code
_entity_poly.pdbx_strand_id
1 'polypeptide(L)'
;ALFMYSEAAQLPRSTATTLEVGQDVRIECNSNDIGVAITTKSGVFNGMIYPKGLSKNSSCMTEFFHQHSPVYYKLPLRSCNTMSTELFEGGIEYFNTIVVQP
;
A
#
# COMPACT_ATOMS: atom_id res chain seq x y z
N ALA A 1 -49.50 -15.43 -26.52
CA ALA A 1 -48.64 -14.94 -25.42
C ALA A 1 -47.24 -15.48 -25.65
N LEU A 2 -46.32 -14.64 -26.10
CA LEU A 2 -44.92 -15.00 -26.39
C LEU A 2 -44.09 -14.62 -25.16
N PHE A 3 -43.47 -15.61 -24.53
CA PHE A 3 -42.55 -15.44 -23.41
C PHE A 3 -41.18 -15.01 -23.96
N MET A 4 -40.71 -13.83 -23.55
CA MET A 4 -39.32 -13.39 -23.76
C MET A 4 -38.55 -13.65 -22.47
N TYR A 5 -37.71 -14.69 -22.46
CA TYR A 5 -36.70 -14.88 -21.41
C TYR A 5 -35.44 -14.13 -21.83
N SER A 6 -35.13 -13.04 -21.12
CA SER A 6 -33.88 -12.30 -21.28
C SER A 6 -32.76 -13.05 -20.56
N GLU A 7 -31.81 -13.58 -21.33
CA GLU A 7 -30.61 -14.24 -20.83
C GLU A 7 -29.58 -13.18 -20.44
N ALA A 8 -29.25 -13.09 -19.15
CA ALA A 8 -28.26 -12.15 -18.66
C ALA A 8 -26.85 -12.63 -19.03
N ALA A 9 -26.07 -11.77 -19.69
CA ALA A 9 -24.66 -12.02 -19.97
C ALA A 9 -23.85 -11.99 -18.66
N GLN A 10 -23.28 -13.13 -18.27
CA GLN A 10 -22.32 -13.19 -17.17
C GLN A 10 -20.96 -12.68 -17.66
N LEU A 11 -20.52 -11.54 -17.15
CA LEU A 11 -19.15 -11.07 -17.33
C LEU A 11 -18.19 -12.09 -16.67
N PRO A 12 -17.10 -12.52 -17.33
CA PRO A 12 -16.11 -13.35 -16.68
C PRO A 12 -15.56 -12.58 -15.48
N ARG A 13 -15.69 -13.20 -14.30
CA ARG A 13 -15.14 -12.69 -13.05
C ARG A 13 -13.63 -12.64 -13.26
N SER A 14 -13.11 -11.44 -13.51
CA SER A 14 -11.67 -11.21 -13.62
C SER A 14 -11.04 -11.69 -12.31
N THR A 15 -10.42 -12.86 -12.35
CA THR A 15 -9.48 -13.30 -11.34
C THR A 15 -8.27 -12.41 -11.53
N ALA A 16 -8.36 -11.18 -11.03
CA ALA A 16 -7.19 -10.41 -10.67
C ALA A 16 -6.41 -11.32 -9.72
N THR A 17 -5.35 -11.93 -10.23
CA THR A 17 -4.34 -12.58 -9.42
C THR A 17 -3.73 -11.44 -8.62
N THR A 18 -4.33 -11.14 -7.47
CA THR A 18 -3.75 -10.28 -6.45
C THR A 18 -2.43 -10.96 -6.13
N LEU A 19 -1.35 -10.48 -6.74
CA LEU A 19 0.01 -10.77 -6.32
C LEU A 19 0.00 -10.71 -4.81
N GLU A 20 0.49 -11.75 -4.14
CA GLU A 20 0.53 -11.88 -2.68
C GLU A 20 1.36 -10.74 -2.07
N VAL A 21 0.83 -9.53 -2.07
CA VAL A 21 1.11 -8.54 -1.04
C VAL A 21 0.68 -9.28 0.22
N GLY A 22 1.67 -9.74 0.99
CA GLY A 22 1.42 -10.59 2.14
C GLY A 22 0.27 -10.02 2.96
N GLN A 23 -0.62 -10.89 3.46
CA GLN A 23 -1.83 -10.48 4.19
C GLN A 23 -1.55 -9.49 5.34
N ASP A 24 -0.29 -9.38 5.74
CA ASP A 24 0.23 -8.47 6.74
C ASP A 24 0.35 -7.00 6.28
N VAL A 25 0.23 -6.66 5.00
CA VAL A 25 0.38 -5.28 4.49
C VAL A 25 -0.85 -4.81 3.73
N ARG A 26 -1.39 -3.65 4.11
CA ARG A 26 -2.46 -2.95 3.39
C ARG A 26 -1.97 -1.58 2.92
N ILE A 27 -2.25 -1.29 1.65
CA ILE A 27 -1.89 -0.03 0.99
C ILE A 27 -3.14 0.83 0.76
N GLU A 28 -3.03 2.12 1.07
CA GLU A 28 -4.04 3.15 0.82
C GLU A 28 -3.43 4.24 -0.07
N CYS A 29 -3.97 4.41 -1.27
CA CYS A 29 -3.51 5.42 -2.22
C CYS A 29 -4.31 6.72 -2.01
N ASN A 30 -3.75 7.65 -1.23
CA ASN A 30 -4.37 8.95 -0.97
C ASN A 30 -3.88 10.02 -1.97
N SER A 31 -4.51 11.19 -1.99
CA SER A 31 -4.14 12.26 -2.92
C SER A 31 -2.74 12.85 -2.72
N ASN A 32 -2.15 12.71 -1.53
CA ASN A 32 -0.87 13.32 -1.17
C ASN A 32 0.17 12.33 -0.62
N ASP A 33 -0.26 11.12 -0.25
CA ASP A 33 0.57 10.11 0.38
C ASP A 33 0.11 8.69 0.05
N ILE A 34 1.04 7.75 0.20
CA ILE A 34 0.76 6.32 0.30
C ILE A 34 0.65 6.00 1.80
N GLY A 35 -0.54 5.58 2.22
CA GLY A 35 -0.76 5.01 3.55
C GLY A 35 -0.38 3.53 3.55
N VAL A 36 0.47 3.14 4.50
CA VAL A 36 0.89 1.75 4.68
C VAL A 36 0.50 1.27 6.07
N ALA A 37 -0.38 0.28 6.14
CA ALA A 37 -0.74 -0.40 7.39
C ALA A 37 -0.06 -1.77 7.43
N ILE A 38 0.74 -2.01 8.47
CA ILE A 38 1.49 -3.26 8.66
C ILE A 38 0.98 -3.97 9.90
N THR A 39 0.42 -5.17 9.70
CA THR A 39 -0.04 -6.06 10.76
C THR A 39 1.16 -6.83 11.32
N THR A 40 1.33 -6.80 12.65
CA THR A 40 2.39 -7.56 13.33
C THR A 40 1.80 -8.73 14.10
N LYS A 41 2.44 -9.90 14.01
CA LYS A 41 1.94 -11.14 14.62
C LYS A 41 1.88 -11.09 16.15
N SER A 42 2.76 -10.31 16.78
CA SER A 42 2.80 -10.09 18.23
C SER A 42 1.69 -9.18 18.75
N GLY A 43 0.94 -8.50 17.88
CA GLY A 43 -0.09 -7.52 18.25
C GLY A 43 0.47 -6.17 18.73
N VAL A 44 1.76 -6.11 19.04
CA VAL A 44 2.53 -4.90 19.36
C VAL A 44 3.78 -4.82 18.50
N PHE A 45 4.21 -3.61 18.18
CA PHE A 45 5.41 -3.32 17.40
C PHE A 45 6.32 -2.36 18.17
N ASN A 46 7.58 -2.76 18.27
CA ASN A 46 8.69 -1.91 18.65
C ASN A 46 9.66 -1.94 17.48
N GLY A 47 10.19 -0.80 17.07
CA GLY A 47 11.10 -0.74 15.92
C GLY A 47 10.95 0.53 15.10
N MET A 48 11.52 0.53 13.91
CA MET A 48 11.51 1.68 13.01
C MET A 48 11.02 1.29 11.61
N ILE A 49 10.33 2.23 10.96
CA ILE A 49 9.96 2.14 9.55
C ILE A 49 10.52 3.36 8.83
N TYR A 50 11.19 3.14 7.69
CA TYR A 50 11.79 4.22 6.91
C TYR A 50 11.96 3.85 5.43
N PRO A 51 12.08 4.83 4.51
CA PRO A 51 12.32 4.57 3.10
C PRO A 51 13.74 4.07 2.85
N LYS A 52 13.88 3.05 2.01
CA LYS A 52 15.18 2.56 1.54
C LYS A 52 15.88 3.68 0.75
N GLY A 53 17.20 3.81 0.95
CA GLY A 53 18.03 4.81 0.29
C GLY A 53 18.11 6.15 1.02
N LEU A 54 17.37 6.32 2.13
CA LEU A 54 17.55 7.45 3.03
C LEU A 54 18.26 7.02 4.33
N SER A 55 18.91 7.99 4.98
CA SER A 55 19.46 7.80 6.32
C SER A 55 18.34 7.47 7.32
N LYS A 56 18.67 6.64 8.33
CA LYS A 56 17.77 6.36 9.47
C LYS A 56 17.44 7.61 10.28
N ASN A 57 18.17 8.71 10.10
CA ASN A 57 17.89 10.00 10.75
C ASN A 57 17.15 10.99 9.84
N SER A 58 16.58 10.53 8.71
CA SER A 58 15.76 11.40 7.87
C SER A 58 14.44 11.74 8.55
N SER A 59 13.82 12.85 8.16
CA SER A 59 12.46 13.23 8.60
C SER A 59 11.37 12.24 8.16
N CYS A 60 11.72 11.27 7.32
CA CYS A 60 10.84 10.21 6.85
C CYS A 60 10.95 8.93 7.69
N MET A 61 11.86 8.86 8.66
CA MET A 61 11.93 7.73 9.58
C MET A 61 10.92 7.92 10.71
N THR A 62 10.19 6.85 11.04
CA THR A 62 9.32 6.80 12.21
C THR A 62 9.73 5.66 13.13
N GLU A 63 9.98 5.98 14.39
CA GLU A 63 10.19 5.02 15.46
C GLU A 63 8.85 4.74 16.16
N PHE A 64 8.61 3.47 16.49
CA PHE A 64 7.42 2.98 17.15
C PHE A 64 7.84 2.29 18.44
N PHE A 65 7.14 2.61 19.52
CA PHE A 65 7.36 2.01 20.83
C PHE A 65 6.02 1.55 21.39
N HIS A 66 5.90 0.26 21.67
CA HIS A 66 4.68 -0.40 22.14
C HIS A 66 3.45 -0.06 21.29
N GLN A 67 3.64 0.11 19.97
CA GLN A 67 2.55 0.48 19.07
C GLN A 67 1.66 -0.74 18.82
N HIS A 68 0.36 -0.60 19.02
CA HIS A 68 -0.60 -1.66 18.68
C HIS A 68 -0.66 -1.89 17.17
N SER A 69 -0.75 -3.16 16.78
CA SER A 69 -0.98 -3.58 15.40
C SER A 69 -2.42 -3.25 14.95
N PRO A 70 -2.63 -2.81 13.70
CA PRO A 70 -1.61 -2.54 12.69
C PRO A 70 -0.89 -1.21 12.93
N VAL A 71 0.40 -1.16 12.59
CA VAL A 71 1.16 0.09 12.59
C VAL A 71 0.95 0.84 11.29
N TYR A 72 0.72 2.15 11.40
CA TYR A 72 0.45 3.01 10.25
C TYR A 72 1.66 3.88 9.96
N TYR A 73 2.14 3.82 8.72
CA TYR A 73 3.23 4.62 8.20
C TYR A 73 2.77 5.37 6.95
N LYS A 74 3.10 6.66 6.87
CA LYS A 74 2.71 7.53 5.74
C LYS A 74 3.92 7.89 4.92
N LEU A 75 3.79 7.74 3.61
CA LEU A 75 4.83 8.05 2.66
C LEU A 75 4.36 9.12 1.67
N PRO A 76 4.90 10.35 1.73
CA PRO A 76 4.51 11.40 0.80
C PRO A 76 4.81 11.05 -0.67
N LEU A 77 3.92 11.45 -1.59
CA LEU A 77 4.08 11.17 -3.03
C LEU A 77 5.23 11.93 -3.69
N ARG A 78 5.67 13.05 -3.09
CA ARG A 78 6.65 13.99 -3.68
C ARG A 78 7.94 14.11 -2.87
N SER A 79 8.16 13.24 -1.89
CA SER A 79 9.37 13.25 -1.06
C SER A 79 9.67 11.84 -0.53
N CYS A 80 10.59 11.71 0.44
CA CYS A 80 10.90 10.42 1.07
C CYS A 80 11.34 9.32 0.11
N ASN A 81 12.04 9.73 -0.96
CA ASN A 81 12.50 8.86 -2.04
C ASN A 81 11.36 8.18 -2.83
N THR A 82 10.14 8.72 -2.79
CA THR A 82 9.05 8.28 -3.66
C THR A 82 9.33 8.74 -5.09
N MET A 83 9.35 7.78 -6.01
CA MET A 83 9.47 8.02 -7.44
C MET A 83 8.09 8.06 -8.08
N SER A 84 7.97 8.77 -9.21
CA SER A 84 6.75 8.80 -10.01
C SER A 84 7.04 8.59 -11.49
N THR A 85 6.16 7.87 -12.18
CA THR A 85 6.20 7.65 -13.63
C THR A 85 4.84 7.95 -14.23
N GLU A 86 4.80 8.75 -15.30
CA GLU A 86 3.58 8.98 -16.06
C GLU A 86 3.26 7.74 -16.92
N LEU A 87 2.00 7.32 -16.88
CA LEU A 87 1.48 6.20 -17.66
C LEU A 87 0.90 6.72 -18.98
N PHE A 88 0.96 5.89 -20.03
CA PHE A 88 0.47 6.25 -21.37
C PHE A 88 -1.02 6.65 -21.39
N GLU A 89 -1.81 6.14 -20.44
CA GLU A 89 -3.24 6.43 -20.30
C GLU A 89 -3.53 7.70 -19.46
N GLY A 90 -2.50 8.49 -19.11
CA GLY A 90 -2.65 9.74 -18.36
C GLY A 90 -2.71 9.58 -16.84
N GLY A 91 -2.47 8.39 -16.31
CA GLY A 91 -2.28 8.14 -14.88
C GLY A 91 -0.85 8.43 -14.42
N ILE A 92 -0.65 8.51 -13.11
CA ILE A 92 0.68 8.59 -12.49
C ILE A 92 0.84 7.38 -11.57
N GLU A 93 1.91 6.62 -11.77
CA GLU A 93 2.32 5.56 -10.86
C GLU A 93 3.33 6.11 -9.86
N TYR A 94 3.16 5.80 -8.58
CA TYR A 94 4.11 6.15 -7.52
C TYR A 94 4.73 4.90 -6.93
N PHE A 95 6.06 4.92 -6.76
CA PHE A 95 6.83 3.79 -6.28
C PHE A 95 7.76 4.18 -5.13
N ASN A 96 7.84 3.30 -4.14
CA ASN A 96 8.84 3.39 -3.08
C ASN A 96 9.12 2.01 -2.49
N THR A 97 10.28 1.87 -1.83
CA THR A 97 10.61 0.69 -1.04
C THR A 97 10.82 1.14 0.40
N ILE A 98 10.03 0.61 1.33
CA ILE A 98 10.21 0.86 2.77
C ILE A 98 10.93 -0.32 3.44
N VAL A 99 11.63 -0.05 4.52
CA VAL A 99 12.25 -1.04 5.40
C VAL A 99 11.51 -1.03 6.72
N VAL A 100 11.07 -2.21 7.17
CA VAL A 100 10.50 -2.43 8.50
C VAL A 100 11.56 -3.14 9.34
N GLN A 101 12.03 -2.50 10.40
CA GLN A 101 13.05 -3.04 11.30
C GLN A 101 12.47 -3.15 12.72
N PRO A 102 12.11 -4.37 13.18
CA PRO A 102 11.72 -4.64 14.56
C PRO A 102 12.86 -4.40 15.56
#